data_AF-A0A520M3C8-F1
#
_entry.id   AF-A0A520M3C8-F1
#
_cell.length_a   1.000
_cell.length_b   1.000
_cell.length_c   1.000
_cell.angle_alpha   90.00
_cell.angle_beta   90.00
_cell.angle_gamma   90.00
#
_symmetry.space_group_name_H-M   'P 1'
#
loop_
_entity.id
_entity.type
_entity.pdbx_description
1 polymer ?
#
loop_
_entity_poly.entity_id
_entity_poly.type
_entity_poly.pdbx_seq_one_letter_code
_entity_poly.pdbx_strand_id
1 'polypeptide(L)' 'MAFTLVAIFLIALIMGPGPGSLMINSPGSEPKFWFGMPALYVWAVLWFFVEAAVIIVAARFLWRKGQDNE' A
#
# COMPACT_ATOMS: atom_id res chain seq x y z
N MET A 1 1.23 -17.92 3.77
CA MET A 1 1.06 -17.18 2.51
C MET A 1 -0.11 -16.19 2.60
N ALA A 2 -1.36 -16.65 2.74
CA ALA A 2 -2.54 -15.77 2.80
C ALA A 2 -2.48 -14.74 3.95
N PHE A 3 -2.25 -15.20 5.18
CA PHE A 3 -2.12 -14.30 6.35
C PHE A 3 -1.01 -13.25 6.18
N THR A 4 0.11 -13.62 5.55
CA THR A 4 1.21 -12.69 5.27
C THR A 4 0.77 -11.59 4.32
N LEU A 5 0.07 -11.94 3.23
CA LEU A 5 -0.45 -10.97 2.26
C LEU A 5 -1.49 -10.05 2.90
N VAL A 6 -2.38 -10.58 3.73
CA VAL A 6 -3.35 -9.78 4.51
C VAL A 6 -2.63 -8.81 5.45
N ALA A 7 -1.62 -9.26 6.19
CA ALA A 7 -0.87 -8.40 7.09
C ALA A 7 -0.16 -7.26 6.34
N ILE A 8 0.48 -7.55 5.20
CA ILE A 8 1.12 -6.53 4.37
C ILE A 8 0.09 -5.53 3.83
N PHE A 9 -1.06 -6.01 3.37
CA PHE A 9 -2.14 -5.15 2.85
C PHE A 9 -2.67 -4.20 3.93
N LEU A 10 -2.90 -4.70 5.15
CA LEU A 10 -3.35 -3.89 6.27
C LEU A 10 -2.32 -2.84 6.69
N ILE A 11 -1.03 -3.21 6.69
CA ILE A 11 0.06 -2.25 6.93
C ILE A 11 0.05 -1.16 5.86
N ALA A 12 -0.13 -1.53 4.59
CA ALA A 12 -0.16 -0.57 3.49
C ALA A 12 -1.33 0.41 3.62
N LEU A 13 -2.53 -0.08 3.97
CA LEU A 13 -3.69 0.77 4.23
C LEU A 13 -3.45 1.77 5.38
N ILE A 14 -2.85 1.32 6.47
CA ILE A 14 -2.54 2.18 7.63
C ILE A 14 -1.49 3.23 7.25
N MET A 15 -0.49 2.83 6.46
CA MET A 15 0.64 3.70 6.11
C MET A 15 0.33 4.69 5.00
N GLY A 16 -0.43 4.30 3.98
CA GLY A 16 -0.77 5.12 2.82
C GLY A 16 -1.86 6.14 3.12
N PRO A 17 -3.15 5.80 2.91
CA PRO A 17 -4.26 6.72 3.17
C PRO A 17 -4.55 6.92 4.66
N GLY A 18 -4.07 6.02 5.53
CA GLY A 18 -4.30 6.06 6.97
C GLY A 18 -3.37 7.02 7.75
N PRO A 19 -3.17 6.75 9.06
CA PRO A 19 -2.34 7.58 9.93
C PRO A 19 -0.90 7.81 9.47
N GLY A 20 -0.33 6.91 8.65
CA GLY A 20 1.03 7.08 8.14
C GLY A 20 1.22 8.32 7.26
N SER A 21 0.14 8.86 6.68
CA SER A 21 0.17 10.15 5.99
C SER A 21 0.71 11.30 6.86
N LEU A 22 0.44 11.27 8.18
CA LEU A 22 0.90 12.28 9.15
C LEU A 22 2.42 12.27 9.35
N MET A 23 3.09 11.15 9.04
CA MET A 23 4.54 11.03 9.10
C MET A 23 5.22 11.84 7.98
N ILE A 24 4.53 12.01 6.86
CA ILE A 24 5.05 12.74 5.70
C ILE A 24 4.53 14.18 5.67
N ASN A 25 3.29 14.39 6.11
CA ASN A 25 2.64 15.68 6.12
C ASN A 25 1.99 15.96 7.48
N SER A 26 2.77 16.53 8.39
CA SER A 26 2.26 16.90 9.71
C SER A 26 1.38 18.17 9.63
N PRO A 27 0.30 18.25 10.42
CA PRO A 27 -0.55 19.44 10.45
C PRO A 27 0.26 20.69 10.82
N GLY A 28 0.13 21.76 10.05
CA GLY A 28 0.83 23.03 10.29
C GLY A 28 2.29 23.09 9.84
N SER A 29 2.84 22.01 9.25
CA SER A 29 4.14 22.07 8.59
C SER A 29 4.03 22.48 7.12
N GLU A 30 5.03 23.21 6.62
CA GLU A 30 5.19 23.46 5.18
C GLU A 30 5.23 22.13 4.39
N PRO A 31 4.52 22.03 3.24
CA PRO A 31 4.50 20.81 2.45
C PRO A 31 5.91 20.43 1.98
N LYS A 32 6.32 19.19 2.25
CA LYS A 32 7.55 18.64 1.67
C LYS A 32 7.33 18.30 0.20
N PHE A 33 8.33 18.50 -0.64
CA PHE A 33 8.29 18.16 -2.06
C PHE A 33 9.32 17.08 -2.38
N TRP A 34 8.87 16.03 -3.07
CA TRP A 34 9.72 14.96 -3.61
C TRP A 34 9.43 14.80 -5.10
N PHE A 35 10.47 14.69 -5.91
CA PHE A 35 10.35 14.55 -7.37
C PHE A 35 9.50 15.65 -8.04
N GLY A 36 9.50 16.86 -7.48
CA GLY A 36 8.74 18.01 -8.01
C GLY A 36 7.24 18.02 -7.65
N MET A 37 6.77 17.12 -6.79
CA MET A 37 5.38 17.07 -6.32
C MET A 37 5.30 16.97 -4.79
N PRO A 38 4.15 17.31 -4.17
CA PRO A 38 3.98 17.11 -2.73
C PRO A 38 4.29 15.68 -2.31
N ALA A 39 5.17 15.54 -1.32
CA ALA A 39 5.68 14.25 -0.81
C ALA A 39 4.55 13.31 -0.39
N LEU A 40 3.43 13.88 0.10
CA LEU A 40 2.23 13.15 0.47
C LEU A 40 1.64 12.34 -0.69
N TYR A 41 1.65 12.89 -1.92
CA TYR A 41 1.16 12.17 -3.09
C TYR A 41 2.11 11.04 -3.50
N VAL A 42 3.41 11.29 -3.47
CA VAL A 42 4.43 10.26 -3.74
C VAL A 42 4.27 9.09 -2.78
N TRP A 43 4.08 9.40 -1.50
CA TRP A 43 3.88 8.44 -0.44
C TRP A 43 2.60 7.61 -0.66
N ALA A 44 1.46 8.27 -0.91
CA ALA A 44 0.19 7.59 -1.16
C ALA A 44 0.28 6.64 -2.36
N VAL A 45 0.87 7.10 -3.48
CA VAL A 45 1.05 6.29 -4.69
C VAL A 45 1.93 5.07 -4.43
N LEU A 46 3.01 5.23 -3.65
CA LEU A 46 3.88 4.12 -3.26
C LEU A 46 3.12 3.04 -2.48
N TRP A 47 2.27 3.42 -1.53
CA TRP A 47 1.50 2.45 -0.75
C TRP A 47 0.37 1.80 -1.55
N PHE A 48 -0.31 2.54 -2.43
CA PHE A 48 -1.25 1.93 -3.38
C PHE A 48 -0.56 0.94 -4.33
N PHE A 49 0.68 1.18 -4.71
CA PHE A 49 1.45 0.22 -5.49
C PHE A 49 1.71 -1.07 -4.71
N VAL A 50 2.03 -0.98 -3.41
CA VAL A 50 2.18 -2.16 -2.53
C VAL A 50 0.86 -2.93 -2.43
N GLU A 51 -0.27 -2.25 -2.22
CA GLU A 51 -1.61 -2.87 -2.19
C GLU A 51 -1.93 -3.60 -3.49
N ALA A 52 -1.70 -2.96 -4.64
CA ALA A 52 -1.92 -3.55 -5.95
C ALA A 52 -1.02 -4.80 -6.16
N ALA A 53 0.25 -4.74 -5.77
CA ALA A 53 1.16 -5.87 -5.87
C ALA A 53 0.68 -7.06 -5.02
N VAL A 54 0.20 -6.81 -3.81
CA VAL A 54 -0.37 -7.85 -2.94
C VAL A 54 -1.58 -8.51 -3.60
N ILE A 55 -2.50 -7.72 -4.19
CA ILE A 55 -3.69 -8.24 -4.89
C ILE A 55 -3.28 -9.11 -6.09
N ILE A 56 -2.32 -8.65 -6.90
CA ILE A 56 -1.83 -9.40 -8.06
C ILE A 56 -1.21 -10.74 -7.63
N VAL A 57 -0.43 -10.75 -6.54
CA VAL A 57 0.17 -11.98 -6.00
C VAL A 57 -0.91 -12.91 -5.46
N ALA A 58 -1.88 -12.40 -4.71
CA ALA A 58 -3.00 -13.20 -4.21
C ALA A 58 -3.79 -13.84 -5.36
N ALA A 59 -4.06 -13.08 -6.43
CA ALA A 59 -4.76 -13.58 -7.60
C ALA A 59 -4.00 -14.70 -8.33
N ARG A 60 -2.70 -14.52 -8.55
CA ARG A 60 -1.89 -15.48 -9.32
C ARG A 60 -1.55 -16.76 -8.57
N PHE A 61 -1.37 -16.69 -7.25
CA PHE A 61 -0.82 -17.79 -6.46
C PHE A 61 -1.79 -18.38 -5.44
N LEU A 62 -2.74 -17.61 -4.94
CA LEU A 62 -3.71 -18.09 -3.96
C LEU A 62 -5.01 -18.51 -4.65
N TRP A 63 -5.61 -17.63 -5.45
CA TRP A 63 -6.89 -17.91 -6.12
C TRP A 63 -6.74 -18.93 -7.25
N ARG A 64 -5.71 -18.82 -8.09
CA ARG A 64 -5.46 -19.81 -9.15
C ARG A 64 -5.23 -21.22 -8.59
N LYS A 65 -4.49 -21.34 -7.49
CA LYS A 65 -4.33 -22.62 -6.79
C LYS A 65 -5.65 -23.16 -6.24
N GLY A 66 -6.60 -22.29 -5.86
CA GLY A 66 -7.94 -22.72 -5.48
C GLY A 66 -8.73 -23.34 -6.64
N GLN A 67 -8.61 -22.77 -7.85
CA GLN A 67 -9.30 -23.26 -9.04
C GLN A 67 -8.69 -24.53 -9.64
N ASP A 68 -7.38 -24.73 -9.52
CA ASP A 68 -6.71 -25.94 -10.06
C ASP A 68 -6.97 -27.20 -9.20
N ASN A 69 -7.55 -27.05 -8.00
CA ASN A 69 -7.82 -28.14 -7.04
C ASN A 69 -9.32 -28.49 -6.94
N GLU A 70 -10.15 -27.96 -7.84
CA GLU A 70 -11.60 -28.24 -7.96
C GLU A 70 -11.87 -28.92 -9.30
#